data_AF-A0A067Q1K0-F1
#
_entry.id   AF-A0A067Q1K0-F1
#
_cell.length_a   1.000
_cell.length_b   1.000
_cell.length_c   1.000
_cell.angle_alpha   90.00
_cell.angle_beta   90.00
_cell.angle_gamma   90.00
#
_symmetry.space_group_name_H-M   'P 1'
#
loop_
_entity.id
_entity.type
_entity.pdbx_description
1 polymer ?
#
loop_
_entity_poly.entity_id
_entity_poly.type
_entity_poly.pdbx_seq_one_letter_code
_entity_poly.pdbx_strand_id
1 'polypeptide(L)'
;MGPYIANYLEQVWLAGVASGWCLKCDAHPNDLDGAGVHQQSHKTTDVFIIAFNLALLWENYGIWANVPFTYGFPQADIHKLLSLDLLHQVIKGTFKDHIVGWVNEYLYLVHGETHTNEIIDVIDWRISSVPTFPGVGYSGCISSE
;
A
#
# COMPACT_ATOMS: atom_id res chain seq x y z
N MET A 1 12.01 16.85 -10.73
CA MET A 1 12.46 15.58 -10.10
C MET A 1 11.58 14.45 -10.62
N GLY A 2 12.11 13.24 -10.73
CA GLY A 2 11.32 12.07 -11.14
C GLY A 2 10.42 11.55 -10.01
N PRO A 3 9.47 10.65 -10.31
CA PRO A 3 8.64 10.02 -9.30
C PRO A 3 9.47 9.21 -8.30
N TYR A 4 9.11 9.28 -7.02
CA TYR A 4 9.63 8.42 -5.97
C TYR A 4 8.80 7.12 -5.92
N ILE A 5 9.46 5.98 -6.13
CA ILE A 5 8.83 4.65 -6.14
C ILE A 5 9.30 3.92 -4.89
N ALA A 6 8.35 3.52 -4.07
CA ALA A 6 8.56 2.84 -2.80
C ALA A 6 7.38 1.94 -2.47
N ASN A 7 7.57 0.99 -1.56
CA ASN A 7 6.47 0.17 -1.06
C ASN A 7 5.50 1.02 -0.21
N TYR A 8 4.27 0.54 0.01
CA TYR A 8 3.23 1.34 0.69
C TYR A 8 3.64 1.88 2.06
N LEU A 9 4.24 1.04 2.91
CA LEU A 9 4.66 1.45 4.27
C LEU A 9 5.72 2.55 4.22
N GLU A 10 6.67 2.43 3.30
CA GLU A 10 7.69 3.45 3.06
C GLU A 10 7.06 4.75 2.53
N GLN A 11 6.08 4.67 1.63
CA GLN A 11 5.37 5.86 1.16
C GLN A 11 4.61 6.58 2.29
N VAL A 12 3.91 5.83 3.15
CA VAL A 12 3.21 6.33 4.35
C VAL A 12 4.20 7.06 5.28
N TRP A 13 5.34 6.43 5.54
CA TRP A 13 6.38 6.99 6.39
C TRP A 13 7.00 8.27 5.81
N LEU A 14 7.36 8.27 4.53
CA LEU A 14 8.00 9.40 3.85
C LEU A 14 7.06 10.60 3.69
N ALA A 15 5.77 10.35 3.47
CA ALA A 15 4.75 11.39 3.36
C ALA A 15 4.35 11.97 4.72
N GLY A 16 4.64 11.30 5.84
CA GLY A 16 4.12 11.68 7.15
C GLY A 16 2.60 11.54 7.23
N VAL A 17 2.05 10.51 6.58
CA VAL A 17 0.60 10.26 6.50
C VAL A 17 0.27 8.99 7.28
N ALA A 18 -0.93 8.91 7.84
CA ALA A 18 -1.42 7.72 8.55
C ALA A 18 -1.74 6.59 7.55
N SER A 19 -1.49 5.34 7.95
CA SER A 19 -1.88 4.18 7.14
C SER A 19 -3.40 4.16 6.92
N GLY A 20 -3.84 3.81 5.72
CA GLY A 20 -5.24 3.85 5.29
C GLY A 20 -5.70 5.20 4.73
N TRP A 21 -4.87 6.24 4.79
CA TRP A 21 -5.19 7.56 4.22
C TRP A 21 -4.55 7.76 2.84
N CYS A 22 -5.11 8.71 2.08
CA CYS A 22 -4.55 9.10 0.81
C CYS A 22 -3.25 9.88 1.00
N LEU A 23 -2.19 9.49 0.28
CA LEU A 23 -0.88 10.16 0.33
C LEU A 23 -0.86 11.50 -0.43
N LYS A 24 -1.88 11.75 -1.26
CA LYS A 24 -1.94 12.88 -2.18
C LYS A 24 -3.02 13.91 -1.85
N CYS A 25 -4.04 13.55 -1.08
CA CYS A 25 -5.13 14.44 -0.72
C CYS A 25 -5.54 14.27 0.74
N ASP A 26 -6.30 15.22 1.26
CA ASP A 26 -6.86 15.23 2.61
C ASP A 26 -8.25 14.57 2.68
N ALA A 27 -8.64 13.81 1.66
CA ALA A 27 -9.92 13.10 1.65
C ALA A 27 -9.99 12.06 2.78
N HIS A 28 -11.15 12.01 3.42
CA HIS A 28 -11.41 11.01 4.45
C HIS A 28 -11.49 9.61 3.81
N PRO A 29 -10.91 8.56 4.42
CA PRO A 29 -10.89 7.21 3.82
C PRO A 29 -12.29 6.64 3.49
N ASN A 30 -13.30 7.05 4.26
CA ASN A 30 -14.70 6.65 4.06
C ASN A 30 -15.50 7.61 3.15
N ASP A 31 -14.91 8.70 2.67
CA ASP A 31 -15.56 9.70 1.81
C ASP A 31 -14.54 10.34 0.85
N LEU A 32 -14.19 9.62 -0.22
CA LEU A 32 -13.17 10.03 -1.18
C LEU A 32 -13.63 11.14 -2.12
N ASP A 33 -14.94 11.23 -2.36
CA ASP A 33 -15.58 12.20 -3.26
C ASP A 33 -16.17 13.42 -2.52
N GLY A 34 -15.80 13.57 -1.24
CA GLY A 34 -16.26 14.66 -0.39
C GLY A 34 -15.99 16.03 -1.01
N ALA A 35 -16.94 16.95 -0.84
CA ALA A 35 -16.72 18.33 -1.28
C ALA A 35 -15.62 18.98 -0.43
N GLY A 36 -14.68 19.68 -1.08
CA GLY A 36 -13.60 20.38 -0.39
C GLY A 36 -12.35 19.54 -0.13
N VAL A 37 -12.14 18.45 -0.89
CA VAL A 37 -10.86 17.72 -0.91
C VAL A 37 -9.79 18.55 -1.61
N HIS A 38 -8.64 18.67 -0.97
CA HIS A 38 -7.46 19.37 -1.46
C HIS A 38 -6.28 18.41 -1.60
N GLN A 39 -5.36 18.74 -2.52
CA GLN A 39 -4.10 18.03 -2.56
C GLN A 39 -3.25 18.36 -1.34
N GLN A 40 -2.65 17.33 -0.74
CA GLN A 40 -1.63 17.51 0.28
C GLN A 40 -0.41 18.18 -0.33
N SER A 41 0.19 19.07 0.45
CA SER A 41 1.43 19.74 0.12
C SER A 41 2.08 20.18 1.43
N HIS A 42 3.38 20.46 1.41
CA HIS A 42 4.07 20.97 2.61
C HIS A 42 3.34 22.18 3.21
N LYS A 43 2.85 23.09 2.37
CA LYS A 43 2.11 24.29 2.82
C LYS A 43 0.80 23.93 3.51
N THR A 44 0.06 22.97 2.97
CA THR A 44 -1.20 22.52 3.56
C THR A 44 -0.93 21.88 4.92
N THR A 45 0.10 21.02 5.00
CA THR A 45 0.53 20.36 6.23
C THR A 45 0.97 21.36 7.30
N ASP A 46 1.70 22.42 6.94
CA ASP A 46 2.12 23.47 7.89
C ASP A 46 0.92 24.18 8.52
N VAL A 47 -0.09 24.53 7.72
CA VAL A 47 -1.31 25.16 8.21
C VAL A 47 -2.04 24.23 9.17
N PHE A 48 -2.15 22.95 8.84
CA PHE A 48 -2.79 21.95 9.69
C PHE A 48 -2.04 21.76 11.03
N ILE A 49 -0.71 21.64 10.99
CA ILE A 49 0.12 21.48 12.20
C ILE A 49 -0.01 22.67 13.15
N ILE A 50 -0.13 23.89 12.61
CA ILE A 50 -0.32 25.11 13.42
C ILE A 50 -1.75 25.19 13.98
N ALA A 51 -2.75 24.77 13.21
CA ALA A 51 -4.16 24.95 13.56
C ALA A 51 -4.70 23.89 14.53
N PHE A 52 -4.15 22.67 14.53
CA PHE A 52 -4.73 21.52 15.22
C PHE A 52 -3.73 20.79 16.14
N ASN A 53 -4.27 20.08 17.14
CA ASN A 53 -3.47 19.20 17.98
C ASN A 53 -3.17 17.86 17.28
N LEU A 54 -2.18 17.13 17.80
CA LEU A 54 -1.69 15.87 17.22
C LEU A 54 -2.78 14.80 17.03
N ALA A 55 -3.68 14.64 18.00
CA ALA A 55 -4.73 13.63 17.95
C ALA A 55 -5.71 13.93 16.81
N LEU A 56 -6.11 15.20 16.68
CA LEU A 56 -7.04 15.63 15.65
C LEU A 56 -6.43 15.53 14.24
N LEU A 57 -5.14 15.85 14.10
CA LEU A 57 -4.40 15.69 12.83
C LEU A 57 -4.39 14.24 12.36
N TRP A 58 -4.14 13.31 13.28
CA TRP A 58 -4.11 11.89 12.97
C TRP A 58 -5.48 11.34 12.61
N GLU A 59 -6.50 11.66 13.41
CA GLU A 59 -7.83 11.06 13.28
C GLU A 59 -8.65 11.64 12.14
N ASN A 60 -8.56 12.94 11.86
CA ASN A 60 -9.44 13.62 10.90
C ASN A 60 -8.78 13.98 9.58
N TYR A 61 -7.44 14.05 9.55
CA TYR A 61 -6.70 14.46 8.35
C TYR A 61 -5.65 13.44 7.92
N GLY A 62 -5.43 12.38 8.72
CA GLY A 62 -4.42 11.37 8.43
C GLY A 62 -3.00 11.94 8.40
N ILE A 63 -2.73 13.05 9.08
CA ILE A 63 -1.41 13.67 9.11
C ILE A 63 -0.70 13.22 10.39
N TRP A 64 0.43 12.57 10.24
CA TRP A 64 1.38 12.41 11.33
C TRP A 64 2.07 13.75 11.54
N ALA A 65 2.21 14.25 12.77
CA ALA A 65 3.03 15.45 13.03
C ALA A 65 4.55 15.28 12.79
N ASN A 66 4.94 14.26 12.03
CA ASN A 66 6.29 14.14 11.52
C ASN A 66 6.37 14.90 10.21
N VAL A 67 7.46 15.63 10.04
CA VAL A 67 7.69 16.45 8.85
C VAL A 67 7.94 15.53 7.64
N PRO A 68 7.30 15.77 6.48
CA PRO A 68 7.53 14.96 5.28
C PRO A 68 9.01 14.93 4.88
N PHE A 69 9.48 13.81 4.33
CA PHE A 69 10.91 13.58 4.05
C PHE A 69 11.56 14.70 3.22
N THR A 70 10.81 15.28 2.28
CA THR A 70 11.33 16.31 1.37
C THR A 70 11.03 17.74 1.82
N TYR A 71 10.56 17.96 3.05
CA TYR A 71 10.16 19.29 3.53
C TYR A 71 11.24 20.38 3.37
N GLY A 72 12.51 20.01 3.57
CA GLY A 72 13.65 20.91 3.38
C GLY A 72 13.96 21.29 1.92
N PHE A 73 13.23 20.73 0.94
CA PHE A 73 13.45 20.92 -0.48
C PHE A 73 12.25 21.65 -1.12
N PRO A 74 12.35 22.96 -1.38
CA PRO A 74 11.22 23.78 -1.85
C PRO A 74 10.60 23.32 -3.19
N GLN A 75 11.37 22.61 -4.01
CA GLN A 75 10.96 22.12 -5.34
C GLN A 75 10.63 20.62 -5.36
N ALA A 76 10.72 19.93 -4.21
CA ALA A 76 10.50 18.51 -4.10
C ALA A 76 9.41 18.26 -3.06
N ASP A 77 8.16 18.25 -3.49
CA ASP A 77 7.03 17.93 -2.61
C ASP A 77 6.74 16.43 -2.69
N ILE A 78 6.95 15.70 -1.58
CA ILE A 78 6.82 14.24 -1.56
C ILE A 78 5.40 13.81 -1.96
N HIS A 79 4.37 14.57 -1.58
CA HIS A 79 2.98 14.28 -1.92
C HIS A 79 2.73 14.34 -3.44
N LYS A 80 3.56 15.09 -4.18
CA LYS A 80 3.54 15.17 -5.65
C LYS A 80 4.48 14.16 -6.31
N LEU A 81 5.59 13.86 -5.66
CA LEU A 81 6.62 12.97 -6.20
C LEU A 81 6.26 11.50 -6.03
N LEU A 82 5.44 11.13 -5.04
CA LEU A 82 5.01 9.75 -4.85
C LEU A 82 4.25 9.24 -6.07
N SER A 83 4.84 8.26 -6.74
CA SER A 83 4.10 7.44 -7.70
C SER A 83 3.39 6.35 -6.93
N LEU A 84 2.07 6.26 -7.13
CA LEU A 84 1.32 5.10 -6.69
C LEU A 84 1.94 3.88 -7.37
N ASP A 85 2.59 3.03 -6.60
CA ASP A 85 3.19 1.81 -7.12
C ASP A 85 2.12 0.72 -7.19
N LEU A 86 1.11 1.00 -8.02
CA LEU A 86 -0.03 0.10 -8.24
C LEU A 86 0.47 -1.24 -8.77
N LEU A 87 1.49 -1.25 -9.64
CA LEU A 87 2.01 -2.49 -10.20
C LEU A 87 2.66 -3.37 -9.13
N HIS A 88 3.48 -2.78 -8.24
CA HIS A 88 4.05 -3.53 -7.13
C HIS A 88 2.96 -4.00 -6.14
N GLN A 89 2.00 -3.13 -5.78
CA GLN A 89 0.93 -3.51 -4.86
C GLN A 89 0.03 -4.62 -5.42
N VAL A 90 -0.24 -4.59 -6.73
CA VAL A 90 -1.03 -5.60 -7.43
C VAL A 90 -0.27 -6.93 -7.53
N ILE A 91 1.04 -6.93 -7.76
CA ILE A 91 1.82 -8.15 -7.98
C ILE A 91 2.36 -8.78 -6.68
N LYS A 92 2.74 -7.96 -5.69
CA LYS A 92 3.42 -8.39 -4.45
C LYS A 92 2.58 -8.28 -3.17
N GLY A 93 1.57 -7.39 -3.15
CA GLY A 93 0.85 -7.03 -1.93
C GLY A 93 -0.43 -7.83 -1.69
N THR A 94 -1.31 -7.25 -0.86
CA THR A 94 -2.62 -7.77 -0.43
C THR A 94 -3.48 -8.34 -1.56
N PHE A 95 -3.30 -7.86 -2.80
CA PHE A 95 -4.08 -8.32 -3.95
C PHE A 95 -3.80 -9.79 -4.31
N LYS A 96 -2.54 -10.22 -4.23
CA LYS A 96 -2.19 -11.63 -4.44
C LYS A 96 -2.91 -12.51 -3.42
N ASP A 97 -2.80 -12.15 -2.15
CA ASP A 97 -3.38 -12.94 -1.05
C ASP A 97 -4.92 -12.95 -1.13
N HIS A 98 -5.53 -11.83 -1.54
CA HIS A 98 -6.97 -11.75 -1.75
C HIS A 98 -7.44 -12.61 -2.92
N ILE A 99 -6.74 -12.61 -4.06
CA ILE A 99 -7.05 -13.51 -5.19
C ILE A 99 -6.91 -14.97 -4.76
N VAL A 100 -5.82 -15.31 -4.07
CA VAL A 100 -5.58 -16.69 -3.62
C VAL A 100 -6.69 -17.13 -2.67
N GLY A 101 -7.07 -16.30 -1.70
CA GLY A 101 -8.19 -16.56 -0.81
C GLY A 101 -9.51 -16.79 -1.56
N TRP A 102 -9.83 -15.88 -2.48
CA TRP A 102 -11.09 -15.94 -3.24
C TRP A 102 -11.16 -17.16 -4.18
N VAL A 103 -10.05 -17.51 -4.82
CA VAL A 103 -9.96 -18.72 -5.65
C VAL A 103 -10.13 -19.98 -4.80
N ASN A 104 -9.51 -20.04 -3.62
CA ASN A 104 -9.67 -21.16 -2.70
C ASN A 104 -11.13 -21.31 -2.24
N GLU A 105 -11.77 -20.21 -1.80
CA GLU A 105 -13.19 -20.20 -1.42
C GLU A 105 -14.09 -20.69 -2.57
N TYR A 106 -13.83 -20.21 -3.79
CA TYR A 106 -14.56 -20.65 -4.98
C TYR A 106 -14.38 -22.15 -5.24
N LEU A 107 -13.16 -22.67 -5.15
CA LEU A 107 -12.89 -24.11 -5.35
C LEU A 107 -13.62 -24.94 -4.30
N TYR A 108 -13.58 -24.52 -3.02
CA TYR A 108 -14.32 -25.19 -1.95
C TYR A 108 -15.82 -25.25 -2.23
N LEU A 109 -16.42 -24.18 -2.73
CA LEU A 109 -17.84 -24.12 -3.07
C LEU A 109 -18.22 -25.03 -4.24
N VAL A 110 -17.35 -25.17 -5.25
CA VAL A 110 -17.65 -25.93 -6.48
C VAL A 110 -17.32 -27.42 -6.33
N HIS A 111 -16.23 -27.76 -5.64
CA HIS A 111 -15.63 -29.09 -5.66
C HIS A 111 -15.66 -29.81 -4.31
N GLY A 112 -15.97 -29.12 -3.22
CA GLY A 112 -15.88 -29.67 -1.86
C GLY A 112 -14.44 -29.78 -1.37
N GLU A 113 -14.25 -30.04 -0.07
CA GLU A 113 -12.97 -29.92 0.61
C GLU A 113 -11.86 -30.83 0.06
N THR A 114 -12.15 -32.11 -0.12
CA THR A 114 -11.15 -33.10 -0.53
C THR A 114 -10.61 -32.83 -1.94
N HIS A 115 -11.48 -32.55 -2.90
CA HIS A 115 -11.06 -32.31 -4.29
C HIS A 115 -10.42 -30.92 -4.46
N THR A 116 -10.80 -29.94 -3.63
CA THR A 116 -10.17 -28.62 -3.60
C THR A 116 -8.69 -28.72 -3.20
N ASN A 117 -8.37 -29.50 -2.17
CA ASN A 117 -6.98 -29.70 -1.74
C ASN A 117 -6.12 -30.34 -2.83
N GLU A 118 -6.64 -31.32 -3.56
CA GLU A 118 -5.94 -31.92 -4.72
C GLU A 118 -5.64 -30.88 -5.81
N ILE A 119 -6.58 -29.98 -6.09
CA ILE A 119 -6.41 -28.91 -7.08
C ILE A 119 -5.37 -27.89 -6.60
N ILE A 120 -5.43 -27.49 -5.33
CA ILE A 120 -4.48 -26.54 -4.72
C ILE A 120 -3.07 -27.13 -4.74
N ASP A 121 -2.89 -28.39 -4.35
CA ASP A 121 -1.59 -29.07 -4.36
C ASP A 121 -0.96 -29.08 -5.76
N VAL A 122 -1.77 -29.30 -6.80
CA VAL A 122 -1.31 -29.24 -8.19
C VAL A 122 -0.91 -27.82 -8.59
N ILE A 123 -1.64 -26.80 -8.14
CA ILE A 123 -1.31 -25.39 -8.40
C ILE A 123 0.02 -25.03 -7.72
N ASP A 124 0.19 -25.38 -6.44
CA ASP A 124 1.41 -25.09 -5.68
C ASP A 124 2.62 -25.82 -6.26
N TRP A 125 2.45 -27.08 -6.68
CA TRP A 125 3.50 -27.83 -7.37
C TRP A 125 3.91 -27.16 -8.69
N ARG A 126 2.94 -26.67 -9.48
CA ARG A 126 3.22 -25.96 -10.73
C ARG A 126 3.95 -24.65 -10.49
N ILE A 127 3.51 -23.85 -9.52
CA ILE A 127 4.15 -22.57 -9.18
C ILE A 127 5.58 -22.81 -8.70
N SER A 128 5.80 -23.83 -7.85
CA SER A 128 7.12 -24.21 -7.35
C SER A 128 8.05 -24.71 -8.45
N SER A 129 7.49 -25.27 -9.52
CA SER A 129 8.25 -25.75 -10.69
C SER A 129 8.61 -24.64 -11.67
N VAL A 130 8.07 -23.42 -11.52
CA VAL A 130 8.42 -22.29 -12.39
C VAL A 130 9.83 -21.80 -12.02
N PRO A 131 10.76 -21.70 -12.99
CA PRO A 131 12.09 -21.16 -12.72
C PRO A 131 12.00 -19.72 -12.23
N THR A 132 12.73 -19.40 -11.17
CA THR A 132 12.76 -18.05 -10.60
C THR A 132 13.16 -17.05 -11.67
N PHE A 133 12.35 -16.01 -11.86
CA PHE A 133 12.60 -14.98 -12.86
C PHE A 133 13.98 -14.32 -12.60
N PRO A 134 14.88 -14.23 -13.59
CA PRO A 134 16.16 -13.54 -13.40
C PRO A 134 15.88 -12.07 -13.07
N GLY A 135 16.19 -11.65 -11.85
CA GLY A 135 16.05 -10.26 -11.39
C GLY A 135 15.00 -9.99 -10.30
N VAL A 136 14.24 -10.99 -9.84
CA VAL A 136 13.33 -10.84 -8.68
C VAL A 136 13.64 -11.93 -7.64
N GLY A 137 14.73 -11.72 -6.89
CA GLY A 137 15.11 -12.62 -5.81
C GLY A 137 14.12 -12.51 -4.64
N TYR A 138 13.12 -13.39 -4.59
CA TYR A 138 12.50 -13.74 -3.32
C TYR A 138 13.34 -14.84 -2.69
N SER A 139 14.24 -14.45 -1.80
CA SER A 139 14.84 -15.38 -0.85
C SER A 139 13.81 -15.66 0.25
N GLY A 140 12.80 -16.46 -0.06
CA GLY A 140 11.96 -17.07 0.96
C GLY A 140 12.72 -18.26 1.52
N CYS A 141 13.36 -18.09 2.68
CA CYS A 141 13.89 -19.20 3.45
C CYS A 141 12.72 -20.09 3.87
N ILE A 142 12.58 -21.25 3.24
CA ILE A 142 11.80 -22.36 3.78
C ILE A 142 12.64 -22.90 4.94
N SER A 143 12.34 -22.46 6.16
CA SER A 143 12.82 -23.14 7.36
C SER A 143 11.95 -24.37 7.57
N SER A 144 12.49 -25.52 7.17
CA SER A 144 12.07 -26.82 7.66
C SER A 144 12.61 -27.00 9.08
N GLU A 145 11.72 -27.02 10.07
CA GLU A 145 11.73 -27.88 11.27
C GLU A 145 10.43 -27.72 12.04
#